data_AF-A0A2N1HYX1-F1
#
_entry.id   AF-A0A2N1HYX1-F1
#
_cell.length_a   1.000
_cell.length_b   1.000
_cell.length_c   1.000
_cell.angle_alpha   90.00
_cell.angle_beta   90.00
_cell.angle_gamma   90.00
#
_symmetry.space_group_name_H-M   'P 1'
#
loop_
_entity.id
_entity.type
_entity.pdbx_description
1 polymer ?
#
loop_
_entity_poly.entity_id
_entity_poly.type
_entity_poly.pdbx_seq_one_letter_code
_entity_poly.pdbx_strand_id
1 'polypeptide(L)'
;MKYFLIICVCTLLVSCSSTPNVIYNSPCFDSQEEAAVLGREIFSKGFNNRVSYWVTGDSGKGIVGLGLMYGGFEPTPYCPNGGYPILVYFDNSASKLDIENVKSWSRVVLESMLKERANEQ
;
A
#
# COMPACT_ATOMS: atom_id res chain seq x y z
N MET A 1 -8.77 54.13 7.96
CA MET A 1 -8.02 52.87 7.74
C MET A 1 -8.78 51.75 8.43
N LYS A 2 -9.52 50.91 7.69
CA LYS A 2 -10.38 49.89 8.29
C LYS A 2 -10.64 48.72 7.34
N TYR A 3 -9.57 48.14 6.81
CA TYR A 3 -9.60 46.86 6.08
C TYR A 3 -8.33 46.08 6.41
N PHE A 4 -8.26 45.51 7.61
CA PHE A 4 -7.13 44.68 8.05
C PHE A 4 -7.62 43.52 8.92
N LEU A 5 -8.71 42.85 8.51
CA LEU A 5 -9.28 41.73 9.25
C LEU A 5 -9.81 40.61 8.33
N ILE A 6 -9.13 40.37 7.19
CA ILE A 6 -9.40 39.22 6.31
C ILE A 6 -8.08 38.59 5.83
N ILE A 7 -7.12 38.40 6.74
CA ILE A 7 -5.89 37.64 6.45
C ILE A 7 -5.52 36.86 7.72
N CYS A 8 -6.34 35.91 8.15
CA CYS A 8 -5.93 35.01 9.24
C CYS A 8 -6.65 33.65 9.25
N VAL A 9 -7.40 33.29 8.20
CA VAL A 9 -8.21 32.06 8.16
C VAL A 9 -7.80 31.15 6.99
N CYS A 10 -6.54 31.23 6.51
CA CYS A 10 -6.05 30.39 5.42
C CYS A 10 -4.83 29.52 5.76
N THR A 11 -4.33 29.51 7.00
CA THR A 11 -3.02 28.88 7.32
C THR A 11 -3.10 27.65 8.25
N LEU A 12 -4.29 27.11 8.56
CA LEU A 12 -4.43 26.02 9.54
C LEU A 12 -4.94 24.69 8.96
N LEU A 13 -4.85 24.47 7.65
CA LEU A 13 -4.88 23.11 7.10
C LEU A 13 -3.45 22.62 6.90
N VAL A 14 -2.71 22.51 8.01
CA VAL A 14 -1.55 21.63 8.06
C VAL A 14 -2.12 20.22 8.05
N SER A 15 -2.50 19.75 6.86
CA SER A 15 -2.89 18.37 6.65
C SER A 15 -1.69 17.53 7.08
N CYS A 16 -1.82 16.82 8.20
CA CYS A 16 -1.02 15.64 8.47
C CYS A 16 -1.33 14.62 7.36
N SER A 17 -0.71 14.80 6.19
CA SER A 17 -0.59 13.71 5.23
C SER A 17 0.43 12.77 5.83
N SER A 18 -0.01 11.87 6.70
CA SER A 18 0.75 10.69 7.04
C SER A 18 0.81 9.85 5.77
N THR A 19 1.82 10.11 4.95
CA THR A 19 2.15 9.28 3.80
C THR A 19 2.29 7.85 4.32
N PRO A 20 1.49 6.90 3.81
CA PRO A 20 1.63 5.50 4.18
C PRO A 20 3.08 5.09 3.97
N ASN A 21 3.65 4.34 4.92
CA ASN A 21 5.00 3.82 4.75
C ASN A 21 4.96 2.71 3.69
N VAL A 22 5.17 3.10 2.44
CA VAL A 22 5.22 2.20 1.30
C VAL A 22 6.52 1.43 1.36
N ILE A 23 6.41 0.11 1.50
CA ILE A 23 7.57 -0.78 1.67
C ILE A 23 7.91 -1.54 0.38
N TYR A 24 6.96 -1.66 -0.55
CA TYR A 24 7.13 -2.33 -1.84
C TYR A 24 6.06 -1.88 -2.85
N ASN A 25 6.35 -2.00 -4.14
CA ASN A 25 5.40 -1.78 -5.23
C ASN A 25 5.48 -2.91 -6.26
N SER A 26 4.34 -3.28 -6.84
CA SER A 26 4.25 -4.23 -7.94
C SER A 26 4.82 -3.66 -9.25
N PRO A 27 4.91 -4.47 -10.33
CA PRO A 27 4.96 -3.96 -11.69
C PRO A 27 3.79 -3.01 -11.99
N CYS A 28 3.97 -2.17 -13.01
CA CYS A 28 2.99 -1.19 -13.45
C CYS A 28 1.92 -1.84 -14.34
N PHE A 29 0.65 -1.58 -14.03
CA PHE A 29 -0.52 -1.98 -14.80
C PHE A 29 -0.99 -0.85 -15.71
N ASP A 30 -1.80 -1.17 -16.72
CA ASP A 30 -2.19 -0.21 -17.76
C ASP A 30 -3.15 0.85 -17.22
N SER A 31 -3.93 0.52 -16.18
CA SER A 31 -4.90 1.44 -15.58
C SER A 31 -5.02 1.28 -14.06
N GLN A 32 -5.49 2.33 -13.40
CA GLN A 32 -5.79 2.29 -11.97
C GLN A 32 -6.88 1.24 -11.65
N GLU A 33 -7.87 1.08 -12.52
CA GLU A 33 -8.92 0.08 -12.32
C GLU A 33 -8.36 -1.34 -12.39
N GLU A 34 -7.46 -1.62 -13.34
CA GLU A 34 -6.78 -2.91 -13.42
C GLU A 34 -5.99 -3.21 -12.14
N ALA A 35 -5.17 -2.25 -11.69
CA ALA A 35 -4.44 -2.36 -10.43
C ALA A 35 -5.39 -2.57 -9.24
N ALA A 36 -6.56 -1.92 -9.24
CA ALA A 36 -7.55 -2.03 -8.18
C ALA A 36 -8.28 -3.38 -8.18
N VAL A 37 -8.65 -3.90 -9.35
CA VAL A 37 -9.24 -5.25 -9.50
C VAL A 37 -8.25 -6.29 -8.97
N LEU A 38 -7.01 -6.23 -9.45
CA LEU A 38 -5.94 -7.14 -9.03
C LEU A 38 -5.64 -7.02 -7.54
N GLY A 39 -5.50 -5.80 -7.02
CA GLY A 39 -5.23 -5.54 -5.62
C GLY A 39 -6.32 -6.07 -4.70
N ARG A 40 -7.60 -5.87 -5.06
CA ARG A 40 -8.75 -6.41 -4.31
C ARG A 40 -8.77 -7.93 -4.34
N GLU A 41 -8.50 -8.54 -5.49
CA GLU A 41 -8.43 -10.00 -5.64
C GLU A 41 -7.31 -10.60 -4.79
N ILE A 42 -6.11 -10.03 -4.86
CA ILE A 42 -4.96 -10.46 -4.08
C ILE A 42 -5.23 -10.31 -2.58
N PHE A 43 -5.82 -9.18 -2.17
CA PHE A 43 -6.18 -8.97 -0.78
C PHE A 43 -7.22 -9.99 -0.29
N SER A 44 -8.27 -10.26 -1.08
CA SER A 44 -9.33 -11.22 -0.73
C SER A 44 -8.84 -12.67 -0.74
N LYS A 45 -7.86 -13.01 -1.57
CA LYS A 45 -7.14 -14.30 -1.57
C LYS A 45 -6.17 -14.46 -0.38
N GLY A 46 -6.19 -13.53 0.57
CA GLY A 46 -5.54 -13.65 1.87
C GLY A 46 -4.11 -13.15 1.92
N PHE A 47 -3.73 -12.15 1.09
CA PHE A 47 -2.40 -11.55 1.08
C PHE A 47 -1.85 -11.29 2.50
N ASN A 48 -2.61 -10.58 3.34
CA ASN A 48 -2.15 -10.21 4.67
C ASN A 48 -1.89 -11.46 5.56
N ASN A 49 -2.82 -12.43 5.57
CA ASN A 49 -2.66 -13.69 6.31
C ASN A 49 -1.46 -14.51 5.81
N ARG A 50 -1.23 -14.56 4.50
CA ARG A 50 -0.08 -15.25 3.89
C ARG A 50 1.23 -14.58 4.29
N VAL A 51 1.30 -13.25 4.33
CA VAL A 51 2.48 -12.55 4.87
C VAL A 51 2.66 -12.85 6.36
N SER A 52 1.57 -12.83 7.13
CA SER A 52 1.60 -13.12 8.57
C SER A 52 2.16 -14.51 8.90
N TYR A 53 1.80 -15.52 8.11
CA TYR A 53 2.37 -16.87 8.23
C TYR A 53 3.90 -16.86 8.18
N TRP A 54 4.48 -16.14 7.22
CA TRP A 54 5.93 -16.11 7.06
C TRP A 54 6.64 -15.22 8.09
N VAL A 55 5.99 -14.14 8.52
CA VAL A 55 6.57 -13.19 9.48
C VAL A 55 6.47 -13.69 10.92
N THR A 56 5.33 -14.29 11.28
CA THR A 56 4.97 -14.63 12.68
C THR A 56 4.79 -16.12 12.92
N GLY A 57 4.64 -16.94 11.88
CA GLY A 57 4.24 -18.34 11.98
C GLY A 57 2.73 -18.56 12.12
N ASP A 58 1.91 -17.51 12.23
CA ASP A 58 0.46 -17.59 12.42
C ASP A 58 -0.29 -17.02 11.20
N SER A 59 -0.95 -17.90 10.44
CA SER A 59 -1.81 -17.51 9.32
C SER A 59 -3.24 -17.15 9.75
N GLY A 60 -3.63 -17.46 10.99
CA GLY A 60 -4.97 -17.21 11.52
C GLY A 60 -5.24 -15.74 11.84
N LYS A 61 -4.20 -14.91 11.90
CA LYS A 61 -4.29 -13.48 12.17
C LYS A 61 -3.49 -12.69 11.16
N GLY A 62 -4.09 -11.64 10.63
CA GLY A 62 -3.38 -10.67 9.80
C GLY A 62 -2.45 -9.78 10.63
N ILE A 63 -1.41 -9.25 9.98
CA ILE A 63 -0.57 -8.18 10.50
C ILE A 63 -1.37 -6.87 10.48
N VAL A 64 -1.56 -6.29 11.65
CA VAL A 64 -2.18 -4.97 11.81
C VAL A 64 -1.28 -3.91 11.16
N GLY A 65 -1.89 -3.02 10.37
CA GLY A 65 -1.18 -1.95 9.67
C GLY A 65 -0.58 -2.36 8.32
N LEU A 66 -0.61 -3.64 7.96
CA LEU A 66 -0.21 -4.12 6.63
C LEU A 66 -1.40 -4.11 5.67
N GLY A 67 -1.24 -3.52 4.49
CA GLY A 67 -2.28 -3.55 3.46
C GLY A 67 -1.78 -3.22 2.07
N LEU A 68 -2.74 -3.12 1.14
CA LEU A 68 -2.51 -2.79 -0.26
C LEU A 68 -3.21 -1.48 -0.61
N MET A 69 -2.55 -0.65 -1.42
CA MET A 69 -3.09 0.58 -1.97
C MET A 69 -2.94 0.54 -3.49
N TYR A 70 -4.01 0.87 -4.21
CA TYR A 70 -4.08 0.79 -5.69
C TYR A 70 -4.75 2.04 -6.29
N GLY A 71 -4.79 3.13 -5.53
CA GLY A 71 -5.30 4.44 -5.95
C GLY A 71 -5.19 5.45 -4.81
N GLY A 72 -5.45 6.72 -5.11
CA GLY A 72 -5.35 7.81 -4.11
C GLY A 72 -3.92 8.27 -3.83
N PHE A 73 -2.97 7.96 -4.70
CA PHE A 73 -1.58 8.41 -4.67
C PHE A 73 -1.11 8.82 -6.06
N GLU A 74 -0.04 9.62 -6.14
CA GLU A 74 0.61 9.97 -7.40
C GLU A 74 1.44 8.76 -7.90
N PRO A 75 1.15 8.18 -9.08
CA PRO A 75 1.80 6.94 -9.52
C PRO A 75 3.22 7.16 -10.07
N THR A 76 3.55 8.36 -10.53
CA THR A 76 4.81 8.69 -11.23
C THR A 76 6.10 8.26 -10.48
N PRO A 77 6.22 8.41 -9.14
CA PRO A 77 7.39 7.94 -8.38
C PRO A 77 7.62 6.43 -8.42
N TYR A 78 6.57 5.65 -8.68
CA TYR A 78 6.60 4.18 -8.68
C TYR A 78 6.58 3.61 -10.11
N CYS A 79 5.95 4.35 -11.04
CA CYS A 79 5.81 4.01 -12.45
C CYS A 79 6.27 5.19 -13.32
N PRO A 80 7.59 5.44 -13.43
CA PRO A 80 8.13 6.62 -14.11
C PRO A 80 7.84 6.65 -15.62
N ASN A 81 7.58 5.48 -16.22
CA ASN A 81 7.24 5.34 -17.63
C ASN A 81 5.71 5.31 -17.87
N GLY A 82 4.90 5.66 -16.87
CA GLY A 82 3.46 5.53 -16.89
C GLY A 82 2.95 4.18 -16.37
N GLY A 83 1.65 4.12 -16.13
CA GLY A 83 0.95 2.98 -15.52
C GLY A 83 0.69 3.16 -14.02
N TYR A 84 0.10 2.14 -13.42
CA TYR A 84 -0.39 2.18 -12.04
C TYR A 84 0.07 0.92 -11.28
N PRO A 85 0.76 1.05 -10.13
CA PRO A 85 1.17 -0.11 -9.34
C PRO A 85 0.12 -0.45 -8.27
N ILE A 86 0.27 -1.64 -7.69
CA ILE A 86 -0.22 -1.97 -6.35
C ILE A 86 0.91 -1.69 -5.37
N LEU A 87 0.67 -0.82 -4.39
CA LEU A 87 1.61 -0.50 -3.33
C LEU A 87 1.31 -1.35 -2.10
N VAL A 88 2.35 -1.90 -1.49
CA VAL A 88 2.30 -2.47 -0.14
C VAL A 88 2.66 -1.37 0.85
N TYR A 89 1.77 -1.11 1.79
CA TYR A 89 2.05 -0.19 2.91
C TYR A 89 2.05 -0.95 4.23
N PHE A 90 2.86 -0.46 5.17
CA PHE A 90 2.94 -1.04 6.50
C PHE A 90 3.11 0.03 7.58
N ASP A 91 2.09 0.20 8.41
CA ASP A 91 2.17 1.01 9.60
C ASP A 91 2.75 0.19 10.77
N ASN A 92 4.05 0.34 11.01
CA ASN A 92 4.73 -0.37 12.09
C ASN A 92 4.38 0.16 13.49
N SER A 93 3.73 1.32 13.60
CA SER A 93 3.34 1.86 14.93
C SER A 93 2.39 0.91 15.67
N ALA A 94 1.63 0.10 14.93
CA ALA A 94 0.62 -0.80 15.47
C ALA A 94 1.11 -2.21 15.80
N SER A 95 2.21 -2.70 15.19
CA SER A 95 2.55 -4.14 15.22
C SER A 95 3.90 -4.50 15.87
N LYS A 96 4.80 -3.53 16.11
CA LYS A 96 6.15 -3.76 16.68
C LYS A 96 6.97 -4.83 15.93
N LEU A 97 6.61 -5.12 14.68
CA LEU A 97 7.30 -6.13 13.87
C LEU A 97 8.55 -5.51 13.24
N ASP A 98 9.49 -6.36 12.86
CA ASP A 98 10.63 -5.95 12.06
C ASP A 98 10.16 -5.55 10.64
N ILE A 99 10.33 -4.28 10.30
CA ILE A 99 9.91 -3.69 9.03
C ILE A 99 10.58 -4.41 7.86
N GLU A 100 11.86 -4.73 7.97
CA GLU A 100 12.59 -5.37 6.86
C GLU A 100 12.11 -6.80 6.63
N ASN A 101 11.76 -7.52 7.71
CA ASN A 101 11.16 -8.84 7.60
C ASN A 101 9.75 -8.77 6.96
N VAL A 102 8.90 -7.84 7.40
CA VAL A 102 7.56 -7.64 6.80
C VAL A 102 7.66 -7.25 5.33
N LYS A 103 8.61 -6.37 4.97
CA LYS A 103 8.88 -5.95 3.60
C LYS A 103 9.33 -7.09 2.71
N SER A 104 10.29 -7.88 3.17
CA SER A 104 10.80 -9.03 2.42
C SER A 104 9.68 -10.03 2.10
N TRP A 105 8.90 -10.42 3.11
CA TRP A 105 7.81 -11.38 2.89
C TRP A 105 6.62 -10.81 2.14
N SER A 106 6.30 -9.53 2.32
CA SER A 106 5.26 -8.87 1.54
C SER A 106 5.56 -8.87 0.05
N ARG A 107 6.82 -8.62 -0.32
CA ARG A 107 7.29 -8.72 -1.70
C ARG A 107 7.13 -10.14 -2.24
N VAL A 108 7.66 -11.14 -1.52
CA VAL A 108 7.62 -12.54 -1.95
C VAL A 108 6.19 -13.02 -2.15
N VAL A 109 5.30 -12.73 -1.20
CA VAL A 109 3.90 -13.15 -1.27
C VAL A 109 3.17 -12.44 -2.41
N LEU A 110 3.34 -11.12 -2.57
CA LEU A 110 2.69 -10.39 -3.66
C LEU A 110 3.15 -10.91 -5.04
N GLU A 111 4.45 -11.12 -5.23
CA GLU A 111 5.00 -11.67 -6.47
C GLU A 111 4.49 -13.11 -6.72
N SER A 112 4.37 -13.95 -5.69
CA SER A 112 3.82 -15.31 -5.80
C SER A 112 2.35 -15.27 -6.24
N MET A 113 1.53 -14.44 -5.58
CA MET A 113 0.10 -14.36 -5.88
C MET A 113 -0.18 -13.80 -7.28
N LEU A 114 0.63 -12.85 -7.74
CA LEU A 114 0.56 -12.36 -9.12
C LEU A 114 0.89 -13.46 -10.15
N LYS A 115 1.89 -14.31 -9.86
CA LYS A 115 2.25 -15.45 -10.71
C LYS A 115 1.21 -16.57 -10.70
N GLU A 116 0.66 -16.90 -9.52
CA GLU A 116 -0.43 -17.87 -9.37
C GLU A 116 -1.60 -17.50 -10.29
N ARG A 117 -2.01 -16.23 -10.25
CA ARG A 117 -3.09 -15.70 -11.09
C ARG A 117 -2.77 -15.74 -12.59
N ALA A 118 -1.54 -15.47 -12.98
CA ALA A 118 -1.13 -15.57 -14.39
C ALA A 118 -1.18 -17.01 -14.93
N ASN A 119 -1.04 -18.02 -14.06
CA ASN A 119 -1.13 -19.43 -14.43
C ASN A 119 -2.57 -19.99 -14.39
N GLU A 120 -3.52 -19.24 -13.82
CA GLU A 120 -4.95 -19.59 -13.75
C GLU A 120 -5.74 -19.11 -14.99
N GLN A 121 -5.10 -18.34 -15.88
CA GLN A 121 -5.68 -17.76 -17.11
C GLN A 121 -5.21 -18.51 -18.36
#